data_AF-A0A8C2VYC9-F1
#
_entry.id   AF-A0A8C2VYC9-F1
#
_cell.length_a   1.000
_cell.length_b   1.000
_cell.length_c   1.000
_cell.angle_alpha   90.00
_cell.angle_beta   90.00
_cell.angle_gamma   90.00
#
_symmetry.space_group_name_H-M   'P 1'
#
loop_
_entity.id
_entity.type
_entity.pdbx_description
1 polymer ?
#
loop_
_entity_poly.entity_id
_entity_poly.type
_entity_poly.pdbx_seq_one_letter_code
_entity_poly.pdbx_strand_id
1 'polypeptide(L)'
;MTSYSYRQTSRQSSVTPSLGGLGGGSVRFGAGGALRAPSIHGGSGGRGVSVSSARFVSSGAGGYGGGFVGGMAGQDTLLGGDEKVTMQNLNDRLASYLDKVRALEAANGDLELKIRDWYQKQGPGPTRDHSHYYKTIQDLRDKILGATIENSKIVLQIDNARLAADDFRTKFETEQALRLSVEADINGLRRVLDELTLARTDLEMQIEGLKEELAYLKKNHEEEVSALRSQVGGQVSVEVDSAPGTDLAKILSDMRSQYEVMAEKNRKDAEAWFTSRSEELTREVAGHTEQLEVSRTEVTDLRRTLQGLEIELQSQLSMKAALEGTLAETEARFGAQLAQIQALISSIEAQLSDVRADTERQNLEYQQLMGIKSRLEQEIATYRSLLEGQDAHYNNLPGPKAV
;
A
#
# COMPACT_ATOMS: atom_id res chain seq x y z
N MET A 1 8.42 7.24 -55.54
CA MET A 1 8.96 6.12 -54.75
C MET A 1 8.30 6.17 -53.39
N THR A 2 7.42 5.21 -53.16
CA THR A 2 6.55 5.10 -51.98
C THR A 2 7.30 4.33 -50.89
N SER A 3 7.39 4.87 -49.68
CA SER A 3 7.66 4.05 -48.50
C SER A 3 7.04 4.66 -47.25
N TYR A 4 6.00 3.98 -46.80
CA TYR A 4 5.25 4.17 -45.57
C TYR A 4 6.13 3.92 -44.33
N SER A 5 5.99 4.75 -43.30
CA SER A 5 6.49 4.50 -41.96
C SER A 5 5.37 3.89 -41.10
N TYR A 6 5.60 2.67 -40.59
CA TYR A 6 4.73 1.96 -39.67
C TYR A 6 5.15 2.31 -38.23
N ARG A 7 4.30 3.03 -37.48
CA ARG A 7 4.53 3.30 -36.05
C ARG A 7 3.58 2.42 -35.23
N GLN A 8 4.16 1.42 -34.58
CA GLN A 8 3.46 0.43 -33.77
C GLN A 8 3.24 1.00 -32.36
N THR A 9 1.98 1.26 -31.99
CA THR A 9 1.57 1.68 -30.65
C THR A 9 1.09 0.46 -29.86
N SER A 10 1.84 0.01 -28.86
CA SER A 10 1.39 -0.97 -27.89
C SER A 10 0.63 -0.28 -26.74
N ARG A 11 -0.70 -0.35 -26.80
CA ARG A 11 -1.59 -0.14 -25.65
C ARG A 11 -1.75 -1.49 -24.94
N GLN A 12 -1.43 -1.56 -23.64
CA GLN A 12 -1.89 -2.65 -22.78
C GLN A 12 -2.86 -2.09 -21.75
N SER A 13 -4.11 -2.50 -21.91
CA SER A 13 -5.24 -2.26 -21.02
C SER A 13 -5.28 -3.29 -19.90
N SER A 14 -5.57 -2.81 -18.70
CA SER A 14 -5.92 -3.55 -17.50
C SER A 14 -7.18 -4.38 -17.68
N VAL A 15 -7.18 -5.60 -17.13
CA VAL A 15 -8.37 -6.45 -16.97
C VAL A 15 -8.47 -6.82 -15.50
N THR A 16 -9.48 -6.29 -14.82
CA THR A 16 -9.98 -6.79 -13.54
C THR A 16 -11.32 -7.47 -13.79
N PRO A 17 -11.60 -8.65 -13.23
CA PRO A 17 -12.94 -9.19 -13.24
C PRO A 17 -13.68 -8.78 -11.96
N SER A 18 -14.85 -8.18 -12.13
CA SER A 18 -15.89 -8.09 -11.13
C SER A 18 -16.58 -9.44 -10.98
N LEU A 19 -16.92 -9.84 -9.74
CA LEU A 19 -17.98 -10.80 -9.51
C LEU A 19 -18.79 -10.38 -8.28
N GLY A 20 -20.02 -9.94 -8.51
CA GLY A 20 -21.03 -9.78 -7.48
C GLY A 20 -21.81 -11.08 -7.27
N GLY A 21 -22.43 -11.22 -6.09
CA GLY A 21 -23.37 -12.31 -5.82
C GLY A 21 -23.82 -12.36 -4.36
N LEU A 22 -25.07 -11.99 -4.13
CA LEU A 22 -25.85 -12.01 -2.89
C LEU A 22 -25.94 -13.39 -2.22
N GLY A 23 -26.16 -13.40 -0.88
CA GLY A 23 -26.66 -14.59 -0.18
C GLY A 23 -26.78 -14.41 1.33
N GLY A 24 -27.95 -13.96 1.80
CA GLY A 24 -28.31 -13.97 3.22
C GLY A 24 -28.63 -15.38 3.73
N GLY A 25 -28.35 -15.62 5.01
CA GLY A 25 -28.67 -16.87 5.69
C GLY A 25 -28.51 -16.75 7.20
N SER A 26 -29.62 -16.53 7.90
CA SER A 26 -29.78 -16.52 9.35
C SER A 26 -29.94 -17.95 9.90
N VAL A 27 -29.25 -18.30 10.99
CA VAL A 27 -29.69 -19.38 11.91
C VAL A 27 -29.36 -19.00 13.36
N ARG A 28 -30.35 -19.19 14.24
CA ARG A 28 -30.35 -18.98 15.70
C ARG A 28 -30.06 -20.29 16.46
N PHE A 29 -30.02 -20.15 17.80
CA PHE A 29 -29.86 -21.12 18.91
C PHE A 29 -28.41 -21.27 19.38
N GLY A 30 -28.08 -21.28 20.67
CA GLY A 30 -28.87 -21.36 21.91
C GLY A 30 -27.92 -21.77 23.04
N ALA A 31 -28.26 -21.42 24.27
CA ALA A 31 -27.39 -21.36 25.45
C ALA A 31 -26.77 -22.68 25.97
N GLY A 32 -25.61 -22.54 26.65
CA GLY A 32 -25.25 -23.33 27.83
C GLY A 32 -24.09 -24.32 27.70
N GLY A 33 -23.01 -24.08 28.47
CA GLY A 33 -22.02 -25.11 28.84
C GLY A 33 -20.56 -24.73 28.58
N ALA A 34 -19.92 -24.09 29.56
CA ALA A 34 -18.47 -23.90 29.58
C ALA A 34 -17.79 -25.09 30.28
N LEU A 35 -16.90 -25.80 29.60
CA LEU A 35 -15.74 -26.49 30.18
C LEU A 35 -14.58 -26.44 29.15
N ARG A 36 -13.50 -25.74 29.54
CA ARG A 36 -12.16 -25.66 28.92
C ARG A 36 -11.31 -26.83 29.46
N ALA A 37 -10.22 -27.36 28.91
CA ALA A 37 -9.66 -27.66 27.57
C ALA A 37 -8.52 -28.70 27.84
N PRO A 38 -8.07 -29.50 26.85
CA PRO A 38 -6.74 -29.25 26.26
C PRO A 38 -6.78 -29.46 24.73
N SER A 39 -6.43 -28.48 23.88
CA SER A 39 -5.11 -27.98 23.44
C SER A 39 -4.24 -28.97 22.64
N ILE A 40 -4.01 -28.64 21.36
CA ILE A 40 -2.80 -28.76 20.48
C ILE A 40 -3.34 -28.42 19.07
N HIS A 41 -3.01 -27.35 18.33
CA HIS A 41 -1.83 -26.50 18.11
C HIS A 41 -0.61 -27.20 17.47
N GLY A 42 -0.55 -27.14 16.13
CA GLY A 42 0.67 -27.33 15.35
C GLY A 42 0.41 -27.66 13.87
N GLY A 43 0.52 -26.66 12.99
CA GLY A 43 0.50 -26.86 11.53
C GLY A 43 0.92 -25.61 10.76
N SER A 44 2.23 -25.38 10.63
CA SER A 44 2.79 -24.51 9.58
C SER A 44 2.97 -25.35 8.33
N GLY A 45 2.25 -25.01 7.25
CA GLY A 45 2.28 -25.73 5.97
C GLY A 45 0.89 -26.24 5.59
N GLY A 46 0.11 -25.38 4.92
CA GLY A 46 -1.30 -25.62 4.62
C GLY A 46 -1.60 -26.95 3.92
N ARG A 47 -2.33 -27.82 4.61
CA ARG A 47 -3.40 -28.75 4.14
C ARG A 47 -3.92 -29.47 5.39
N GLY A 48 -5.25 -29.54 5.51
CA GLY A 48 -5.97 -29.72 6.78
C GLY A 48 -5.63 -30.95 7.65
N VAL A 49 -5.86 -30.78 8.96
CA VAL A 49 -6.01 -31.88 9.92
C VAL A 49 -7.40 -31.76 10.53
N SER A 50 -8.23 -32.76 10.23
CA SER A 50 -9.53 -33.02 10.83
C SER A 50 -9.42 -34.31 11.63
N VAL A 51 -10.08 -34.36 12.79
CA VAL A 51 -11.08 -35.38 13.14
C VAL A 51 -11.56 -35.10 14.56
N SER A 52 -12.86 -34.87 14.69
CA SER A 52 -13.60 -35.20 15.91
C SER A 52 -14.34 -36.50 15.65
N SER A 53 -14.21 -37.47 16.54
CA SER A 53 -15.24 -38.49 16.71
C SER A 53 -15.48 -38.67 18.20
N ALA A 54 -16.43 -37.91 18.73
CA ALA A 54 -17.15 -38.29 19.92
C ALA A 54 -18.36 -39.10 19.45
N ARG A 55 -18.42 -40.38 19.83
CA ARG A 55 -19.66 -41.16 19.83
C ARG A 55 -20.03 -41.42 21.27
N PHE A 56 -21.14 -40.84 21.70
CA PHE A 56 -21.82 -41.18 22.94
C PHE A 56 -22.94 -42.20 22.66
N VAL A 57 -22.95 -43.25 23.50
CA VAL A 57 -24.07 -44.04 24.05
C VAL A 57 -25.10 -44.64 23.09
N SER A 58 -25.26 -45.96 23.16
CA SER A 58 -26.59 -46.59 23.16
C SER A 58 -26.76 -47.49 24.38
N SER A 59 -27.52 -47.02 25.36
CA SER A 59 -28.30 -47.85 26.26
C SER A 59 -29.45 -48.47 25.48
N GLY A 60 -29.56 -49.80 25.47
CA GLY A 60 -30.77 -50.46 24.98
C GLY A 60 -30.58 -51.87 24.42
N ALA A 61 -31.12 -52.85 25.15
CA ALA A 61 -31.68 -54.13 24.69
C ALA A 61 -30.75 -55.26 24.19
N GLY A 62 -30.78 -56.37 24.94
CA GLY A 62 -30.29 -57.71 24.58
C GLY A 62 -30.07 -58.48 25.89
N GLY A 63 -30.93 -59.41 26.34
CA GLY A 63 -31.73 -60.35 25.57
C GLY A 63 -31.02 -61.69 25.40
N TYR A 64 -30.51 -62.28 26.48
CA TYR A 64 -30.11 -63.69 26.60
C TYR A 64 -30.44 -64.10 28.06
N GLY A 65 -31.35 -65.01 28.39
CA GLY A 65 -31.78 -66.18 27.65
C GLY A 65 -30.79 -67.32 27.91
N GLY A 66 -30.82 -67.91 29.10
CA GLY A 66 -29.95 -69.02 29.47
C GLY A 66 -30.40 -69.65 30.78
N GLY A 67 -31.41 -70.51 30.70
CA GLY A 67 -31.89 -71.30 31.84
C GLY A 67 -30.88 -72.36 32.26
N PHE A 68 -30.86 -72.65 33.56
CA PHE A 68 -30.42 -73.94 34.07
C PHE A 68 -31.48 -74.41 35.07
N VAL A 69 -32.37 -75.27 34.57
CA VAL A 69 -33.24 -76.15 35.34
C VAL A 69 -32.57 -77.51 35.35
N GLY A 70 -32.42 -78.08 36.54
CA GLY A 70 -32.00 -79.45 36.80
C GLY A 70 -31.61 -79.54 38.28
N GLY A 71 -32.38 -80.09 39.20
CA GLY A 71 -33.38 -81.14 39.09
C GLY A 71 -32.82 -82.45 39.63
N MET A 72 -32.79 -82.59 40.96
CA MET A 72 -32.81 -83.86 41.73
C MET A 72 -33.30 -83.46 43.13
N ALA A 73 -34.58 -83.62 43.47
CA ALA A 73 -35.27 -84.87 43.81
C ALA A 73 -34.74 -85.52 45.10
N GLY A 74 -35.48 -85.30 46.19
CA GLY A 74 -35.71 -86.24 47.28
C GLY A 74 -34.52 -86.58 48.18
N GLN A 75 -34.60 -86.22 49.47
CA GLN A 75 -35.22 -87.13 50.44
C GLN A 75 -35.09 -86.54 51.85
N ASP A 76 -36.24 -86.30 52.46
CA ASP A 76 -36.42 -86.05 53.87
C ASP A 76 -36.08 -87.34 54.65
N THR A 77 -34.96 -87.34 55.40
CA THR A 77 -34.61 -88.42 56.34
C THR A 77 -33.68 -87.89 57.44
N LEU A 78 -34.30 -87.68 58.60
CA LEU A 78 -33.75 -87.79 59.96
C LEU A 78 -32.69 -86.78 60.46
N LEU A 79 -33.22 -85.84 61.24
CA LEU A 79 -32.69 -85.28 62.49
C LEU A 79 -31.66 -86.16 63.23
N GLY A 80 -30.42 -85.67 63.34
CA GLY A 80 -29.43 -86.09 64.35
C GLY A 80 -27.96 -86.20 63.89
N GLY A 81 -27.25 -85.07 63.65
CA GLY A 81 -25.80 -85.11 63.37
C GLY A 81 -25.11 -83.79 62.95
N ASP A 82 -25.53 -82.64 63.48
CA ASP A 82 -25.42 -81.31 62.82
C ASP A 82 -24.09 -80.53 62.99
N GLU A 83 -23.11 -81.01 63.78
CA GLU A 83 -21.93 -80.20 64.12
C GLU A 83 -20.65 -80.59 63.37
N LYS A 84 -20.54 -81.85 62.90
CA LYS A 84 -19.31 -82.36 62.28
C LYS A 84 -19.23 -82.08 60.78
N VAL A 85 -20.36 -82.14 60.08
CA VAL A 85 -20.46 -81.89 58.63
C VAL A 85 -20.36 -80.38 58.33
N THR A 86 -20.91 -79.54 59.20
CA THR A 86 -20.75 -78.08 59.15
C THR A 86 -19.30 -77.67 59.37
N MET A 87 -18.59 -78.30 60.33
CA MET A 87 -17.15 -78.11 60.55
C MET A 87 -16.29 -78.60 59.38
N GLN A 88 -16.65 -79.70 58.72
CA GLN A 88 -15.95 -80.16 57.51
C GLN A 88 -16.12 -79.18 56.35
N ASN A 89 -17.34 -78.70 56.07
CA ASN A 89 -17.57 -77.69 55.03
C ASN A 89 -16.83 -76.38 55.29
N LEU A 90 -16.70 -75.95 56.55
CA LEU A 90 -15.92 -74.78 56.93
C LEU A 90 -14.42 -75.01 56.71
N ASN A 91 -13.91 -76.18 57.08
CA ASN A 91 -12.50 -76.54 56.85
C ASN A 91 -12.17 -76.67 55.35
N ASP A 92 -13.06 -77.26 54.55
CA ASP A 92 -12.87 -77.36 53.09
C ASP A 92 -12.90 -75.97 52.44
N ARG A 93 -13.77 -75.08 52.93
CA ARG A 93 -13.79 -73.68 52.51
C ARG A 93 -12.52 -72.95 52.93
N LEU A 94 -12.02 -73.15 54.14
CA LEU A 94 -10.76 -72.57 54.61
C LEU A 94 -9.55 -73.08 53.82
N ALA A 95 -9.50 -74.37 53.49
CA ALA A 95 -8.49 -74.95 52.62
C ALA A 95 -8.53 -74.30 51.22
N SER A 96 -9.72 -74.14 50.64
CA SER A 96 -9.87 -73.45 49.34
C SER A 96 -9.46 -71.97 49.40
N TYR A 97 -9.68 -71.30 50.54
CA TYR A 97 -9.21 -69.92 50.76
C TYR A 97 -7.69 -69.86 50.89
N LEU A 98 -7.07 -70.79 51.63
CA LEU A 98 -5.61 -70.86 51.76
C LEU A 98 -4.94 -71.15 50.41
N ASP A 99 -5.50 -72.04 49.60
CA ASP A 99 -4.99 -72.32 48.26
C ASP A 99 -5.15 -71.09 47.34
N LYS A 100 -6.25 -70.34 47.48
CA LYS A 100 -6.45 -69.09 46.75
C LYS A 100 -5.48 -67.99 47.18
N VAL A 101 -5.18 -67.88 48.48
CA VAL A 101 -4.18 -66.93 49.00
C VAL A 101 -2.80 -67.28 48.45
N ARG A 102 -2.40 -68.56 48.50
CA ARG A 102 -1.12 -69.02 47.93
C ARG A 102 -1.01 -68.74 46.43
N ALA A 103 -2.09 -68.96 45.67
CA ALA A 103 -2.12 -68.65 44.24
C ALA A 103 -2.00 -67.14 43.96
N LEU A 104 -2.63 -66.29 44.80
CA LEU A 104 -2.52 -64.83 44.69
C LEU A 104 -1.15 -64.31 45.10
N GLU A 105 -0.52 -64.89 46.11
CA GLU A 105 0.85 -64.57 46.52
C GLU A 105 1.86 -64.92 45.41
N ALA A 106 1.72 -66.08 44.78
CA ALA A 106 2.54 -66.47 43.64
C ALA A 106 2.33 -65.53 42.44
N ALA A 107 1.08 -65.17 42.12
CA ALA A 107 0.77 -64.23 41.05
C ALA A 107 1.30 -62.81 41.33
N ASN A 108 1.25 -62.35 42.58
CA ASN A 108 1.84 -61.07 42.98
C ASN A 108 3.36 -61.08 42.84
N GLY A 109 4.03 -62.16 43.24
CA GLY A 109 5.48 -62.31 43.04
C GLY A 109 5.88 -62.22 41.56
N ASP A 110 5.14 -62.90 40.68
CA ASP A 110 5.36 -62.83 39.24
C ASP A 110 5.12 -61.42 38.66
N LEU A 111 4.12 -60.69 39.16
CA LEU A 111 3.85 -59.32 38.75
C LEU A 111 4.93 -58.36 39.22
N GLU A 112 5.44 -58.51 40.44
CA GLU A 112 6.56 -57.70 40.95
C GLU A 112 7.83 -57.90 40.12
N LEU A 113 8.13 -59.14 39.73
CA LEU A 113 9.27 -59.44 38.85
C LEU A 113 9.08 -58.77 37.48
N LYS A 114 7.89 -58.87 36.89
CA LYS A 114 7.58 -58.21 35.60
C LYS A 114 7.69 -56.68 35.69
N ILE A 115 7.27 -56.07 36.79
CA ILE A 115 7.39 -54.63 37.01
C ILE A 115 8.87 -54.23 37.10
N ARG A 116 9.68 -54.97 37.87
CA ARG A 116 11.13 -54.70 37.98
C ARG A 116 11.84 -54.83 36.64
N ASP A 117 11.54 -55.90 35.90
CA ASP A 117 12.05 -56.13 34.56
C ASP A 117 11.66 -55.01 33.58
N TRP A 118 10.43 -54.52 33.67
CA TRP A 118 9.94 -53.43 32.84
C TRP A 118 10.68 -52.13 33.17
N TYR A 119 10.87 -51.79 34.44
CA TYR A 119 11.62 -50.60 34.85
C TYR A 119 13.10 -50.65 34.48
N GLN A 120 13.72 -51.83 34.48
CA GLN A 120 15.11 -51.97 34.03
C GLN A 120 15.24 -51.84 32.51
N LYS A 121 14.28 -52.37 31.75
CA LYS A 121 14.27 -52.29 30.27
C LYS A 121 13.80 -50.93 29.74
N GLN A 122 12.95 -50.24 30.49
CA GLN A 122 12.34 -48.95 30.12
C GLN A 122 12.85 -47.77 30.97
N GLY A 123 13.92 -47.96 31.73
CA GLY A 123 14.59 -46.87 32.42
C GLY A 123 14.98 -45.77 31.41
N PRO A 124 14.90 -44.47 31.76
CA PRO A 124 15.29 -43.41 30.85
C PRO A 124 16.73 -43.64 30.39
N GLY A 125 16.91 -43.93 29.09
CA GLY A 125 18.24 -44.06 28.51
C GLY A 125 19.05 -42.77 28.69
N PRO A 126 20.39 -42.82 28.60
CA PRO A 126 21.22 -41.63 28.72
C PRO A 126 20.75 -40.57 27.73
N THR A 127 20.54 -39.35 28.24
CA THR A 127 20.07 -38.19 27.48
C THR A 127 20.88 -38.08 26.19
N ARG A 128 20.20 -38.12 25.05
CA ARG A 128 20.85 -38.04 23.73
C ARG A 128 21.56 -36.68 23.63
N ASP A 129 22.85 -36.66 23.33
CA ASP A 129 23.63 -35.41 23.28
C ASP A 129 23.28 -34.60 22.02
N HIS A 130 22.54 -33.50 22.19
CA HIS A 130 22.13 -32.61 21.10
C HIS A 130 23.10 -31.43 20.87
N SER A 131 24.25 -31.42 21.55
CA SER A 131 25.21 -30.30 21.57
C SER A 131 25.65 -29.83 20.16
N HIS A 132 25.89 -30.76 19.24
CA HIS A 132 26.26 -30.45 17.85
C HIS A 132 25.18 -29.63 17.11
N TYR A 133 23.90 -29.90 17.35
CA TYR A 133 22.81 -29.15 16.72
C TYR A 133 22.80 -27.70 17.18
N TYR A 134 23.09 -27.42 18.45
CA TYR A 134 23.16 -26.04 18.92
C TYR A 134 24.28 -25.24 18.24
N LYS A 135 25.43 -25.85 17.99
CA LYS A 135 26.52 -25.21 17.24
C LYS A 135 26.10 -24.88 15.80
N THR A 136 25.52 -25.84 15.09
CA THR A 136 25.03 -25.60 13.71
C THR A 136 23.90 -24.58 13.64
N ILE A 137 22.98 -24.56 14.62
CA ILE A 137 21.93 -23.55 14.74
C ILE A 137 22.54 -22.17 14.97
N GLN A 138 23.56 -22.07 15.82
CA GLN A 138 24.24 -20.80 16.08
C GLN A 138 24.95 -20.28 14.82
N ASP A 139 25.71 -21.13 14.13
CA ASP A 139 26.38 -20.75 12.88
C ASP A 139 25.38 -20.29 11.80
N LEU A 140 24.20 -20.92 11.72
CA LEU A 140 23.13 -20.51 10.82
C LEU A 140 22.50 -19.17 11.22
N ARG A 141 22.30 -18.95 12.53
CA ARG A 141 21.81 -17.66 13.04
C ARG A 141 22.78 -16.53 12.72
N ASP A 142 24.07 -16.74 12.93
CA ASP A 142 25.10 -15.75 12.65
C ASP A 142 25.18 -15.42 11.14
N LYS A 143 25.03 -16.43 10.27
CA LYS A 143 24.91 -16.23 8.82
C LYS A 143 23.67 -15.43 8.42
N ILE A 144 22.52 -15.73 9.02
CA ILE A 144 21.27 -15.00 8.77
C ILE A 144 21.42 -13.53 9.22
N LEU A 145 21.99 -13.29 10.39
CA LEU A 145 22.24 -11.94 10.90
C LEU A 145 23.20 -11.18 9.98
N GLY A 146 24.31 -11.81 9.58
CA GLY A 146 25.26 -11.22 8.62
C GLY A 146 24.59 -10.88 7.28
N ALA A 147 23.80 -11.79 6.72
CA ALA A 147 23.05 -11.54 5.49
C ALA A 147 22.00 -10.43 5.64
N THR A 148 21.34 -10.33 6.81
CA THR A 148 20.36 -9.28 7.11
C THR A 148 21.02 -7.90 7.19
N ILE A 149 22.20 -7.81 7.81
CA ILE A 149 22.98 -6.57 7.88
C ILE A 149 23.45 -6.15 6.49
N GLU A 150 24.00 -7.08 5.70
CA GLU A 150 24.45 -6.75 4.34
C GLU A 150 23.27 -6.37 3.43
N ASN A 151 22.13 -7.04 3.56
CA ASN A 151 20.90 -6.66 2.85
C ASN A 151 20.47 -5.23 3.21
N SER A 152 20.45 -4.89 4.51
CA SER A 152 20.11 -3.54 4.97
C SER A 152 21.09 -2.49 4.42
N LYS A 153 22.38 -2.81 4.37
CA LYS A 153 23.42 -1.94 3.79
C LYS A 153 23.22 -1.74 2.28
N ILE A 154 22.91 -2.80 1.53
CA ILE A 154 22.60 -2.71 0.10
C ILE A 154 21.35 -1.84 -0.13
N VAL A 155 20.30 -2.01 0.68
CA VAL A 155 19.09 -1.17 0.59
C VAL A 155 19.44 0.30 0.79
N LEU A 156 20.24 0.63 1.81
CA LEU A 156 20.70 2.02 2.03
C LEU A 156 21.53 2.56 0.85
N GLN A 157 22.38 1.75 0.24
CA GLN A 157 23.14 2.14 -0.95
C GLN A 157 22.22 2.39 -2.16
N ILE A 158 21.18 1.57 -2.35
CA ILE A 158 20.17 1.76 -3.38
C ILE A 158 19.42 3.08 -3.15
N ASP A 159 18.98 3.34 -1.92
CA ASP A 159 18.26 4.56 -1.59
C ASP A 159 19.14 5.80 -1.77
N ASN A 160 20.42 5.72 -1.37
CA ASN A 160 21.39 6.80 -1.61
C ASN A 160 21.62 7.05 -3.12
N ALA A 161 21.77 5.99 -3.92
CA ALA A 161 21.94 6.10 -5.36
C ALA A 161 20.68 6.67 -6.04
N ARG A 162 19.48 6.31 -5.57
CA ARG A 162 18.21 6.88 -6.04
C ARG A 162 18.10 8.36 -5.73
N LEU A 163 18.39 8.77 -4.49
CA LEU A 163 18.39 10.18 -4.09
C LEU A 163 19.40 10.99 -4.92
N ALA A 164 20.61 10.46 -5.15
CA ALA A 164 21.59 11.11 -6.01
C ALA A 164 21.11 11.24 -7.46
N ALA A 165 20.43 10.22 -8.00
CA ALA A 165 19.85 10.26 -9.33
C ALA A 165 18.73 11.30 -9.45
N ASP A 166 17.86 11.41 -8.44
CA ASP A 166 16.79 12.42 -8.39
C ASP A 166 17.35 13.84 -8.25
N ASP A 167 18.41 14.02 -7.47
CA ASP A 167 19.15 15.29 -7.38
C ASP A 167 19.71 15.70 -8.74
N PHE A 168 20.36 14.78 -9.46
CA PHE A 168 20.88 15.05 -10.80
C PHE A 168 19.78 15.31 -11.82
N ARG A 169 18.66 14.59 -11.73
CA ARG A 169 17.49 14.81 -12.57
C ARG A 169 16.94 16.22 -12.38
N THR A 170 16.73 16.63 -11.13
CA THR A 170 16.23 17.98 -10.80
C THR A 170 17.20 19.05 -11.31
N LYS A 171 18.52 18.87 -11.08
CA LYS A 171 19.54 19.79 -11.59
C LYS A 171 19.53 19.88 -13.11
N PHE A 172 19.41 18.74 -13.80
CA PHE A 172 19.31 18.71 -15.26
C PHE A 172 18.06 19.42 -15.77
N GLU A 173 16.90 19.20 -15.15
CA GLU A 173 15.65 19.89 -15.52
C GLU A 173 15.78 21.40 -15.32
N THR A 174 16.38 21.87 -14.22
CA THR A 174 16.62 23.29 -13.99
C THR A 174 17.59 23.90 -14.99
N GLU A 175 18.69 23.22 -15.31
CA GLU A 175 19.68 23.70 -16.28
C GLU A 175 19.09 23.71 -17.70
N GLN A 176 18.30 22.69 -18.04
CA GLN A 176 17.60 22.63 -19.32
C GLN A 176 16.61 23.80 -19.47
N ALA A 177 15.84 24.12 -18.42
CA ALA A 177 14.94 25.26 -18.42
C ALA A 177 15.69 26.59 -18.62
N LEU A 178 16.79 26.79 -17.90
CA LEU A 178 17.66 27.96 -18.07
C LEU A 178 18.22 28.05 -19.50
N ARG A 179 18.71 26.92 -20.05
CA ARG A 179 19.22 26.85 -21.42
C ARG A 179 18.16 27.27 -22.44
N LEU A 180 16.94 26.77 -22.31
CA LEU A 180 15.82 27.12 -23.20
C LEU A 180 15.45 28.60 -23.09
N SER A 181 15.47 29.18 -21.87
CA SER A 181 15.25 30.62 -21.67
C SER A 181 16.33 31.44 -22.39
N VAL A 182 17.60 31.09 -22.21
CA VAL A 182 18.71 31.78 -22.87
C VAL A 182 18.66 31.62 -24.39
N GLU A 183 18.28 30.45 -24.90
CA GLU A 183 18.07 30.26 -26.34
C GLU A 183 16.92 31.13 -26.88
N ALA A 184 15.83 31.28 -26.12
CA ALA A 184 14.75 32.18 -26.49
C ALA A 184 15.22 33.65 -26.53
N ASP A 185 16.00 34.09 -25.53
CA ASP A 185 16.59 35.43 -25.47
C ASP A 185 17.54 35.69 -26.64
N ILE A 186 18.43 34.73 -26.97
CA ILE A 186 19.33 34.83 -28.13
C ILE A 186 18.53 34.97 -29.44
N ASN A 187 17.46 34.18 -29.60
CA ASN A 187 16.60 34.29 -30.77
C ASN A 187 15.85 35.63 -30.82
N GLY A 188 15.45 36.17 -29.67
CA GLY A 188 14.90 37.53 -29.56
C GLY A 188 15.91 38.60 -29.97
N LEU A 189 17.15 38.53 -29.45
CA LEU A 189 18.22 39.45 -29.80
C LEU A 189 18.60 39.39 -31.28
N ARG A 190 18.55 38.21 -31.91
CA ARG A 190 18.75 38.07 -33.36
C ARG A 190 17.67 38.82 -34.16
N ARG A 191 16.40 38.71 -33.76
CA ARG A 191 15.31 39.48 -34.40
C ARG A 191 15.53 40.98 -34.26
N VAL A 192 15.88 41.46 -33.07
CA VAL A 192 16.18 42.88 -32.83
C VAL A 192 17.37 43.35 -33.69
N LEU A 193 18.40 42.52 -33.83
CA LEU A 193 19.52 42.82 -34.72
C LEU A 193 19.08 42.94 -36.19
N ASP A 194 18.24 42.02 -36.66
CA ASP A 194 17.71 42.07 -38.03
C ASP A 194 16.85 43.33 -38.24
N GLU A 195 15.98 43.68 -37.29
CA GLU A 195 15.18 44.91 -37.31
C GLU A 195 16.05 46.18 -37.32
N LEU A 196 17.09 46.24 -36.49
CA LEU A 196 18.04 47.36 -36.47
C LEU A 196 18.84 47.44 -37.77
N THR A 197 19.16 46.31 -38.39
CA THR A 197 19.87 46.26 -39.67
C THR A 197 19.00 46.81 -40.78
N LEU A 198 17.72 46.44 -40.83
CA LEU A 198 16.74 47.01 -41.76
C LEU A 198 16.56 48.51 -41.55
N ALA A 199 16.38 48.96 -40.31
CA ALA A 199 16.25 50.38 -40.00
C ALA A 199 17.51 51.17 -40.39
N ARG A 200 18.71 50.60 -40.20
CA ARG A 200 19.95 51.19 -40.67
C ARG A 200 19.97 51.32 -42.19
N THR A 201 19.61 50.27 -42.93
CA THR A 201 19.60 50.34 -44.41
C THR A 201 18.58 51.34 -44.93
N ASP A 202 17.42 51.47 -44.29
CA ASP A 202 16.42 52.47 -44.64
C ASP A 202 16.94 53.90 -44.42
N LEU A 203 17.61 54.16 -43.29
CA LEU A 203 18.24 55.45 -43.01
C LEU A 203 19.40 55.74 -43.98
N GLU A 204 20.20 54.73 -44.34
CA GLU A 204 21.26 54.88 -45.35
C GLU A 204 20.69 55.24 -46.73
N MET A 205 19.58 54.62 -47.13
CA MET A 205 18.86 54.94 -48.37
C MET A 205 18.29 56.37 -48.34
N GLN A 206 17.71 56.81 -47.22
CA GLN A 206 17.24 58.19 -47.05
C GLN A 206 18.38 59.20 -47.13
N ILE A 207 19.53 58.91 -46.51
CA ILE A 207 20.71 59.76 -46.58
C ILE A 207 21.21 59.88 -48.02
N GLU A 208 21.27 58.77 -48.77
CA GLU A 208 21.73 58.80 -50.15
C GLU A 208 20.75 59.55 -51.05
N GLY A 209 19.44 59.33 -50.89
CA GLY A 209 18.41 60.11 -51.59
C GLY A 209 18.53 61.61 -51.35
N LEU A 210 18.73 62.03 -50.10
CA LEU A 210 18.96 63.44 -49.77
C LEU A 210 20.26 64.00 -50.37
N LYS A 211 21.32 63.20 -50.48
CA LYS A 211 22.56 63.62 -51.16
C LYS A 211 22.34 63.79 -52.67
N GLU A 212 21.61 62.88 -53.30
CA GLU A 212 21.25 62.97 -54.71
C GLU A 212 20.40 64.21 -54.98
N GLU A 213 19.40 64.49 -54.16
CA GLU A 213 18.59 65.71 -54.22
C GLU A 213 19.46 66.97 -54.09
N LEU A 214 20.39 66.99 -53.13
CA LEU A 214 21.30 68.11 -52.92
C LEU A 214 22.22 68.31 -54.14
N ALA A 215 22.76 67.23 -54.70
CA ALA A 215 23.58 67.27 -55.91
C ALA A 215 22.78 67.77 -57.12
N TYR A 216 21.55 67.31 -57.29
CA TYR A 216 20.62 67.78 -58.32
C TYR A 216 20.35 69.28 -58.18
N LEU A 217 20.04 69.75 -56.97
CA LEU A 217 19.76 71.15 -56.70
C LEU A 217 20.97 72.05 -56.96
N LYS A 218 22.18 71.60 -56.59
CA LYS A 218 23.44 72.31 -56.88
C LYS A 218 23.70 72.41 -58.38
N LYS A 219 23.54 71.30 -59.12
CA LYS A 219 23.72 71.27 -60.56
C LYS A 219 22.71 72.21 -61.25
N ASN A 220 21.44 72.15 -60.86
CA ASN A 220 20.41 73.02 -61.41
C ASN A 220 20.70 74.49 -61.12
N HIS A 221 21.15 74.82 -59.91
CA HIS A 221 21.59 76.18 -59.57
C HIS A 221 22.81 76.63 -60.39
N GLU A 222 23.79 75.76 -60.62
CA GLU A 222 24.96 76.05 -61.44
C GLU A 222 24.58 76.30 -62.92
N GLU A 223 23.65 75.50 -63.46
CA GLU A 223 23.07 75.69 -64.79
C GLU A 223 22.30 77.00 -64.90
N GLU A 224 21.45 77.33 -63.92
CA GLU A 224 20.72 78.61 -63.86
C GLU A 224 21.66 79.81 -63.75
N VAL A 225 22.70 79.74 -62.91
CA VAL A 225 23.71 80.79 -62.78
C VAL A 225 24.53 80.93 -64.06
N SER A 226 24.88 79.82 -64.72
CA SER A 226 25.55 79.82 -66.02
C SER A 226 24.68 80.45 -67.11
N ALA A 227 23.38 80.12 -67.13
CA ALA A 227 22.40 80.72 -68.04
C ALA A 227 22.21 82.22 -67.78
N LEU A 228 22.12 82.65 -66.52
CA LEU A 228 22.06 84.07 -66.17
C LEU A 228 23.37 84.80 -66.51
N ARG A 229 24.54 84.16 -66.33
CA ARG A 229 25.83 84.73 -66.73
C ARG A 229 25.97 84.85 -68.25
N SER A 230 25.51 83.87 -69.00
CA SER A 230 25.48 83.95 -70.47
C SER A 230 24.49 85.02 -70.94
N GLN A 231 23.37 85.21 -70.22
CA GLN A 231 22.42 86.30 -70.46
C GLN A 231 22.99 87.69 -70.13
N VAL A 232 23.90 87.80 -69.16
CA VAL A 232 24.58 89.06 -68.79
C VAL A 232 25.78 89.37 -69.72
N GLY A 233 26.34 88.38 -70.43
CA GLY A 233 27.43 88.55 -71.40
C GLY A 233 27.00 88.88 -72.84
N GLY A 234 25.69 88.88 -73.12
CA GLY A 234 25.13 89.09 -74.44
C GLY A 234 24.40 90.42 -74.58
N GLN A 235 25.12 91.54 -74.58
CA GLN A 235 24.61 92.73 -75.27
C GLN A 235 24.89 92.56 -76.77
N VAL A 236 24.14 91.65 -77.40
CA VAL A 236 24.18 91.41 -78.86
C VAL A 236 22.83 91.82 -79.43
N SER A 237 22.91 92.82 -80.30
CA SER A 237 21.87 93.28 -81.21
C SER A 237 21.19 92.08 -81.89
N VAL A 238 19.88 91.94 -81.66
CA VAL A 238 19.03 91.03 -82.44
C VAL A 238 18.44 91.86 -83.58
N GLU A 239 19.14 91.84 -84.72
CA GLU A 239 18.55 92.22 -86.00
C GLU A 239 17.56 91.14 -86.41
N VAL A 240 16.36 91.61 -86.71
CA VAL A 240 15.20 90.85 -87.16
C VAL A 240 15.48 90.32 -88.56
N ASP A 241 15.71 89.01 -88.68
CA ASP A 241 15.55 88.29 -89.96
C ASP A 241 14.30 87.41 -89.90
N SER A 242 13.29 87.81 -90.67
CA SER A 242 12.01 87.11 -90.80
C SER A 242 12.19 85.90 -91.72
N ALA A 243 12.59 84.77 -91.13
CA ALA A 243 12.46 83.47 -91.77
C ALA A 243 10.97 83.02 -91.78
N PRO A 244 10.55 82.25 -92.79
CA PRO A 244 9.21 82.29 -93.36
C PRO A 244 8.14 81.76 -92.41
N GLY A 245 6.93 82.34 -92.52
CA GLY A 245 5.78 82.12 -91.66
C GLY A 245 5.67 80.69 -91.14
N THR A 246 5.99 80.53 -89.85
CA THR A 246 5.77 79.29 -89.13
C THR A 246 4.28 79.04 -89.13
N ASP A 247 3.87 77.90 -89.69
CA ASP A 247 2.47 77.52 -89.82
C ASP A 247 1.83 77.44 -88.42
N LEU A 248 1.17 78.52 -88.02
CA LEU A 248 0.56 78.68 -86.70
C LEU A 248 -0.46 77.56 -86.45
N ALA A 249 -1.09 77.04 -87.51
CA ALA A 249 -2.01 75.92 -87.43
C ALA A 249 -1.27 74.64 -87.02
N LYS A 250 -0.05 74.41 -87.51
CA LYS A 250 0.80 73.28 -87.13
C LYS A 250 1.27 73.38 -85.68
N ILE A 251 1.68 74.57 -85.21
CA ILE A 251 2.10 74.79 -83.81
C ILE A 251 0.92 74.63 -82.84
N LEU A 252 -0.26 75.17 -83.18
CA LEU A 252 -1.48 74.98 -82.38
C LEU A 252 -1.93 73.52 -82.38
N SER A 253 -1.77 72.81 -83.49
CA SER A 253 -2.04 71.37 -83.59
C SER A 253 -1.04 70.55 -82.75
N ASP A 254 0.25 70.88 -82.79
CA ASP A 254 1.28 70.23 -81.98
C ASP A 254 1.09 70.51 -80.49
N MET A 255 0.71 71.73 -80.09
CA MET A 255 0.33 72.03 -78.70
C MET A 255 -0.90 71.25 -78.27
N ARG A 256 -1.95 71.16 -79.09
CA ARG A 256 -3.12 70.32 -78.78
C ARG A 256 -2.73 68.85 -78.62
N SER A 257 -1.92 68.33 -79.54
CA SER A 257 -1.39 66.96 -79.47
C SER A 257 -0.59 66.72 -78.19
N GLN A 258 0.28 67.65 -77.79
CA GLN A 258 1.04 67.56 -76.54
C GLN A 258 0.13 67.61 -75.30
N TYR A 259 -0.87 68.48 -75.27
CA TYR A 259 -1.84 68.53 -74.18
C TYR A 259 -2.70 67.28 -74.11
N GLU A 260 -3.10 66.72 -75.25
CA GLU A 260 -3.88 65.49 -75.32
C GLU A 260 -3.04 64.30 -74.84
N VAL A 261 -1.77 64.21 -75.24
CA VAL A 261 -0.84 63.20 -74.71
C VAL A 261 -0.59 63.38 -73.20
N MET A 262 -0.44 64.62 -72.72
CA MET A 262 -0.28 64.89 -71.28
C MET A 262 -1.54 64.54 -70.49
N ALA A 263 -2.73 64.88 -70.99
CA ALA A 263 -4.00 64.56 -70.35
C ALA A 263 -4.23 63.05 -70.32
N GLU A 264 -3.95 62.36 -71.42
CA GLU A 264 -4.04 60.91 -71.54
C GLU A 264 -3.04 60.20 -70.62
N LYS A 265 -1.81 60.72 -70.52
CA LYS A 265 -0.79 60.24 -69.59
C LYS A 265 -1.21 60.44 -68.14
N ASN A 266 -1.69 61.63 -67.77
CA ASN A 266 -2.14 61.93 -66.41
C ASN A 266 -3.34 61.07 -66.03
N ARG A 267 -4.28 60.84 -66.95
CA ARG A 267 -5.40 59.90 -66.76
C ARG A 267 -4.91 58.48 -66.47
N LYS A 268 -3.97 57.97 -67.28
CA LYS A 268 -3.39 56.63 -67.09
C LYS A 268 -2.58 56.52 -65.80
N ASP A 269 -1.81 57.54 -65.45
CA ASP A 269 -1.01 57.58 -64.22
C ASP A 269 -1.93 57.61 -62.98
N ALA A 270 -3.03 58.37 -63.04
CA ALA A 270 -4.05 58.38 -62.00
C ALA A 270 -4.77 57.03 -61.87
N GLU A 271 -5.20 56.42 -62.99
CA GLU A 271 -5.79 55.08 -63.01
C GLU A 271 -4.84 54.04 -62.43
N ALA A 272 -3.57 54.04 -62.86
CA ALA A 272 -2.54 53.13 -62.35
C ALA A 272 -2.30 53.32 -60.84
N TRP A 273 -2.25 54.57 -60.38
CA TRP A 273 -2.12 54.90 -58.96
C TRP A 273 -3.32 54.40 -58.14
N PHE A 274 -4.54 54.63 -58.62
CA PHE A 274 -5.75 54.13 -57.96
C PHE A 274 -5.79 52.60 -57.93
N THR A 275 -5.45 51.93 -59.03
CA THR A 275 -5.40 50.46 -59.06
C THR A 275 -4.34 49.92 -58.10
N SER A 276 -3.15 50.52 -58.09
CA SER A 276 -2.07 50.10 -57.19
C SER A 276 -2.46 50.27 -55.72
N ARG A 277 -3.06 51.41 -55.35
CA ARG A 277 -3.50 51.65 -53.98
C ARG A 277 -4.69 50.76 -53.57
N SER A 278 -5.61 50.50 -54.49
CA SER A 278 -6.72 49.58 -54.25
C SER A 278 -6.26 48.13 -54.07
N GLU A 279 -5.28 47.68 -54.86
CA GLU A 279 -4.67 46.36 -54.71
C GLU A 279 -3.89 46.23 -53.40
N GLU A 280 -3.14 47.26 -53.02
CA GLU A 280 -2.45 47.32 -51.73
C GLU A 280 -3.42 47.23 -50.56
N LEU A 281 -4.48 48.04 -50.55
CA LEU A 281 -5.51 48.00 -49.52
C LEU A 281 -6.21 46.63 -49.48
N THR A 282 -6.50 46.03 -50.64
CA THR A 282 -7.12 44.70 -50.71
C THR A 282 -6.20 43.64 -50.12
N ARG A 283 -4.89 43.72 -50.37
CA ARG A 283 -3.88 42.82 -49.81
C ARG A 283 -3.74 42.99 -48.30
N GLU A 284 -3.72 44.23 -47.81
CA GLU A 284 -3.69 44.52 -46.36
C GLU A 284 -4.96 44.02 -45.67
N VAL A 285 -6.14 44.26 -46.24
CA VAL A 285 -7.41 43.76 -45.68
C VAL A 285 -7.41 42.24 -45.64
N ALA A 286 -6.95 41.57 -46.70
CA ALA A 286 -6.83 40.11 -46.73
C ALA A 286 -5.88 39.60 -45.62
N GLY A 287 -4.70 40.23 -45.47
CA GLY A 287 -3.75 39.89 -44.41
C GLY A 287 -4.31 40.09 -43.00
N HIS A 288 -4.97 41.22 -42.75
CA HIS A 288 -5.63 41.47 -41.46
C HIS A 288 -6.76 40.48 -41.18
N THR A 289 -7.56 40.10 -42.20
CA THR A 289 -8.61 39.08 -42.02
C THR A 289 -8.04 37.70 -41.70
N GLU A 290 -6.93 37.31 -42.33
CA GLU A 290 -6.25 36.04 -42.03
C GLU A 290 -5.70 36.04 -40.59
N GLN A 291 -5.01 37.12 -40.18
CA GLN A 291 -4.51 37.27 -38.81
C GLN A 291 -5.65 37.22 -37.78
N LEU A 292 -6.78 37.85 -38.09
CA LEU A 292 -7.94 37.85 -37.20
C LEU A 292 -8.56 36.46 -37.07
N GLU A 293 -8.66 35.68 -38.15
CA GLU A 293 -9.14 34.30 -38.10
C GLU A 293 -8.16 33.38 -37.37
N VAL A 294 -6.84 33.53 -37.58
CA VAL A 294 -5.82 32.78 -36.81
C VAL A 294 -5.95 33.08 -35.31
N SER A 295 -5.96 34.35 -34.92
CA SER A 295 -6.14 34.76 -33.52
C SER A 295 -7.45 34.22 -32.94
N ARG A 296 -8.54 34.25 -33.71
CA ARG A 296 -9.83 33.67 -33.31
C ARG A 296 -9.71 32.17 -33.06
N THR A 297 -9.05 31.42 -33.93
CA THR A 297 -8.85 29.98 -33.74
C THR A 297 -8.00 29.69 -32.50
N GLU A 298 -6.90 30.41 -32.29
CA GLU A 298 -6.05 30.29 -31.10
C GLU A 298 -6.84 30.55 -29.82
N VAL A 299 -7.67 31.60 -29.78
CA VAL A 299 -8.53 31.88 -28.63
C VAL A 299 -9.53 30.75 -28.38
N THR A 300 -10.10 30.14 -29.43
CA THR A 300 -11.01 29.01 -29.25
C THR A 300 -10.29 27.76 -28.74
N ASP A 301 -9.07 27.50 -29.20
CA ASP A 301 -8.29 26.35 -28.75
C ASP A 301 -7.80 26.53 -27.31
N LEU A 302 -7.33 27.72 -26.95
CA LEU A 302 -7.01 28.07 -25.56
C LEU A 302 -8.22 27.93 -24.63
N ARG A 303 -9.42 28.29 -25.09
CA ARG A 303 -10.65 28.05 -24.31
C ARG A 303 -10.96 26.57 -24.13
N ARG A 304 -10.76 25.75 -25.17
CA ARG A 304 -10.94 24.29 -25.09
C ARG A 304 -9.93 23.65 -24.14
N THR A 305 -8.66 24.05 -24.20
CA THR A 305 -7.63 23.53 -23.29
C THR A 305 -7.89 23.95 -21.85
N LEU A 306 -8.30 25.20 -21.61
CA LEU A 306 -8.68 25.68 -20.28
C LEU A 306 -9.85 24.86 -19.71
N GLN A 307 -10.92 24.65 -20.49
CA GLN A 307 -12.04 23.81 -20.06
C GLN A 307 -11.62 22.37 -19.77
N GLY A 308 -10.73 21.79 -20.58
CA GLY A 308 -10.17 20.46 -20.34
C GLY A 308 -9.39 20.38 -19.03
N LEU A 309 -8.53 21.37 -18.78
CA LEU A 309 -7.76 21.48 -17.52
C LEU A 309 -8.66 21.69 -16.31
N GLU A 310 -9.74 22.46 -16.44
CA GLU A 310 -10.69 22.69 -15.37
C GLU A 310 -11.47 21.41 -15.01
N ILE A 311 -11.88 20.62 -16.01
CA ILE A 311 -12.51 19.32 -15.79
C ILE A 311 -11.52 18.35 -15.11
N GLU A 312 -10.27 18.31 -15.56
CA GLU A 312 -9.24 17.49 -14.93
C GLU A 312 -9.01 17.91 -13.48
N LEU A 313 -8.95 19.22 -13.20
CA LEU A 313 -8.85 19.73 -11.84
C LEU A 313 -10.03 19.27 -10.96
N GLN A 314 -11.27 19.38 -11.45
CA GLN A 314 -12.45 18.90 -10.71
C GLN A 314 -12.42 17.38 -10.49
N SER A 315 -11.98 16.62 -11.50
CA SER A 315 -11.79 15.17 -11.38
C SER A 315 -10.78 14.83 -10.28
N GLN A 316 -9.60 15.48 -10.28
CA GLN A 316 -8.57 15.27 -9.27
C GLN A 316 -9.04 15.67 -7.86
N LEU A 317 -9.78 16.77 -7.73
CA LEU A 317 -10.38 17.17 -6.45
C LEU A 317 -11.39 16.13 -5.94
N SER A 318 -12.22 15.58 -6.82
CA SER A 318 -13.17 14.52 -6.46
C SER A 318 -12.46 13.23 -6.04
N MET A 319 -11.38 12.86 -6.74
CA MET A 319 -10.56 11.70 -6.40
C MET A 319 -9.86 11.88 -5.05
N LYS A 320 -9.30 13.07 -4.79
CA LYS A 320 -8.70 13.43 -3.51
C LYS A 320 -9.73 13.28 -2.38
N ALA A 321 -10.92 13.87 -2.53
CA ALA A 321 -11.96 13.79 -1.51
C ALA A 321 -12.40 12.33 -1.23
N ALA A 322 -12.51 11.51 -2.27
CA ALA A 322 -12.81 10.09 -2.12
C ALA A 322 -11.69 9.35 -1.35
N LEU A 323 -10.42 9.60 -1.67
CA LEU A 323 -9.29 8.99 -0.98
C LEU A 323 -9.21 9.43 0.48
N GLU A 324 -9.37 10.72 0.77
CA GLU A 324 -9.44 11.24 2.15
C GLU A 324 -10.60 10.60 2.94
N GLY A 325 -11.76 10.40 2.30
CA GLY A 325 -12.90 9.69 2.89
C GLY A 325 -12.58 8.24 3.22
N THR A 326 -11.94 7.50 2.29
CA THR A 326 -11.54 6.11 2.55
C THR A 326 -10.48 6.01 3.65
N LEU A 327 -9.54 6.96 3.71
CA LEU A 327 -8.54 7.01 4.76
C LEU A 327 -9.22 7.20 6.13
N ALA A 328 -10.09 8.20 6.25
CA ALA A 328 -10.83 8.47 7.49
C ALA A 328 -11.69 7.27 7.94
N GLU A 329 -12.37 6.59 6.99
CA GLU A 329 -13.13 5.38 7.28
C GLU A 329 -12.23 4.24 7.79
N THR A 330 -11.07 4.03 7.15
CA THR A 330 -10.14 2.98 7.57
C THR A 330 -9.53 3.27 8.94
N GLU A 331 -9.16 4.51 9.22
CA GLU A 331 -8.66 4.96 10.52
C GLU A 331 -9.72 4.78 11.60
N ALA A 332 -10.98 5.18 11.34
CA ALA A 332 -12.08 4.98 12.27
C ALA A 332 -12.33 3.50 12.56
N ARG A 333 -12.30 2.64 11.52
CA ARG A 333 -12.46 1.19 11.67
C ARG A 333 -11.35 0.57 12.51
N PHE A 334 -10.09 0.92 12.25
CA PHE A 334 -8.96 0.42 13.03
C PHE A 334 -8.96 0.98 14.46
N GLY A 335 -9.34 2.24 14.65
CA GLY A 335 -9.55 2.84 15.97
C GLY A 335 -10.59 2.09 16.79
N ALA A 336 -11.72 1.72 16.18
CA ALA A 336 -12.75 0.91 16.83
C ALA A 336 -12.26 -0.50 17.19
N GLN A 337 -11.50 -1.15 16.29
CA GLN A 337 -10.89 -2.46 16.55
C GLN A 337 -9.88 -2.40 17.72
N LEU A 338 -9.04 -1.37 17.76
CA LEU A 338 -8.10 -1.16 18.85
C LEU A 338 -8.83 -0.92 20.18
N ALA A 339 -9.89 -0.11 20.18
CA ALA A 339 -10.71 0.11 21.37
C ALA A 339 -11.36 -1.19 21.87
N GLN A 340 -11.85 -2.03 20.96
CA GLN A 340 -12.41 -3.33 21.31
C GLN A 340 -11.37 -4.27 21.92
N ILE A 341 -10.17 -4.35 21.34
CA ILE A 341 -9.07 -5.16 21.87
C ILE A 341 -8.65 -4.64 23.24
N GLN A 342 -8.53 -3.32 23.41
CA GLN A 342 -8.19 -2.71 24.69
C GLN A 342 -9.22 -3.03 25.78
N ALA A 343 -10.52 -2.99 25.44
CA ALA A 343 -11.59 -3.37 26.36
C ALA A 343 -11.49 -4.85 26.77
N LEU A 344 -11.16 -5.74 25.83
CA LEU A 344 -10.93 -7.17 26.13
C LEU A 344 -9.72 -7.37 27.04
N ILE A 345 -8.61 -6.68 26.78
CA ILE A 345 -7.41 -6.72 27.62
C ILE A 345 -7.77 -6.29 29.04
N SER A 346 -8.42 -5.15 29.21
CA SER A 346 -8.83 -4.66 30.54
C SER A 346 -9.79 -5.60 31.25
N SER A 347 -10.70 -6.26 30.53
CA SER A 347 -11.57 -7.30 31.11
C SER A 347 -10.78 -8.51 31.60
N ILE A 348 -9.77 -8.97 30.86
CA ILE A 348 -8.94 -10.12 31.24
C ILE A 348 -8.01 -9.75 32.40
N GLU A 349 -7.46 -8.54 32.40
CA GLU A 349 -6.66 -8.01 33.51
C GLU A 349 -7.47 -7.93 34.81
N ALA A 350 -8.73 -7.49 34.73
CA ALA A 350 -9.64 -7.49 35.88
C ALA A 350 -9.90 -8.92 36.39
N GLN A 351 -10.23 -9.86 35.50
CA GLN A 351 -10.42 -11.27 35.88
C GLN A 351 -9.15 -11.88 36.51
N LEU A 352 -7.97 -11.55 35.99
CA LEU A 352 -6.70 -12.02 36.55
C LEU A 352 -6.47 -11.44 37.95
N SER A 353 -6.82 -10.17 38.16
CA SER A 353 -6.77 -9.53 39.48
C SER A 353 -7.70 -10.22 40.47
N ASP A 354 -8.94 -10.52 40.07
CA ASP A 354 -9.91 -11.21 40.92
C ASP A 354 -9.43 -12.61 41.33
N VAL A 355 -8.92 -13.40 40.37
CA VAL A 355 -8.38 -14.74 40.65
C VAL A 355 -7.18 -14.69 41.58
N ARG A 356 -6.31 -13.68 41.43
CA ARG A 356 -5.18 -13.48 42.35
C ARG A 356 -5.67 -13.17 43.77
N ALA A 357 -6.63 -12.25 43.91
CA ALA A 357 -7.21 -11.91 45.20
C ALA A 357 -7.90 -13.10 45.87
N ASP A 358 -8.66 -13.91 45.11
CA ASP A 358 -9.27 -15.14 45.61
C ASP A 358 -8.23 -16.19 46.02
N THR A 359 -7.15 -16.33 45.26
CA THR A 359 -6.04 -17.25 45.59
C THR A 359 -5.34 -16.82 46.88
N GLU A 360 -5.09 -15.52 47.05
CA GLU A 360 -4.52 -14.96 48.27
C GLU A 360 -5.46 -15.18 49.47
N ARG A 361 -6.77 -14.96 49.31
CA ARG A 361 -7.77 -15.25 50.34
C ARG A 361 -7.75 -16.73 50.73
N GLN A 362 -7.80 -17.63 49.76
CA GLN A 362 -7.73 -19.07 50.02
C GLN A 362 -6.44 -19.45 50.74
N ASN A 363 -5.30 -18.88 50.36
CA ASN A 363 -4.02 -19.14 51.01
C ASN A 363 -4.07 -18.75 52.51
N LEU A 364 -4.64 -17.59 52.82
CA LEU A 364 -4.83 -17.16 54.22
C LEU A 364 -5.76 -18.09 55.00
N GLU A 365 -6.88 -18.52 54.39
CA GLU A 365 -7.79 -19.50 55.00
C GLU A 365 -7.10 -20.85 55.25
N TYR A 366 -6.29 -21.33 54.29
CA TYR A 366 -5.47 -22.55 54.45
C TYR A 366 -4.45 -22.42 55.58
N GLN A 367 -3.77 -21.28 55.68
CA GLN A 367 -2.82 -21.04 56.77
C GLN A 367 -3.51 -21.05 58.14
N GLN A 368 -4.68 -20.44 58.25
CA GLN A 368 -5.48 -20.46 59.49
C GLN A 368 -5.91 -21.89 59.85
N LEU A 369 -6.44 -22.65 58.88
CA LEU A 369 -6.85 -24.04 59.09
C LEU A 369 -5.67 -24.93 59.48
N MET A 370 -4.51 -24.73 58.86
CA MET A 370 -3.28 -25.44 59.24
C MET A 370 -2.86 -25.10 60.67
N GLY A 371 -2.96 -23.83 61.08
CA GLY A 371 -2.72 -23.42 62.46
C GLY A 371 -3.65 -24.11 63.47
N ILE A 372 -4.94 -24.18 63.16
CA ILE A 372 -5.95 -24.90 63.98
C ILE A 372 -5.62 -26.40 64.03
N LYS A 373 -5.31 -27.01 62.89
CA LYS A 373 -4.92 -28.43 62.80
C LYS A 373 -3.71 -28.73 63.68
N SER A 374 -2.65 -27.93 63.58
CA SER A 374 -1.45 -28.11 64.40
C SER A 374 -1.74 -27.97 65.90
N ARG A 375 -2.64 -27.06 66.29
CA ARG A 375 -3.08 -26.93 67.69
C ARG A 375 -3.86 -28.16 68.16
N LEU A 376 -4.81 -28.65 67.36
CA LEU A 376 -5.58 -29.86 67.69
C LEU A 376 -4.68 -31.10 67.76
N GLU A 377 -3.68 -31.21 66.89
CA GLU A 377 -2.68 -32.29 66.93
C GLU A 377 -1.87 -32.25 68.24
N GLN A 378 -1.50 -31.06 68.72
CA GLN A 378 -0.87 -30.89 70.04
C GLN A 378 -1.81 -31.31 71.18
N GLU A 379 -3.08 -30.89 71.16
CA GLU A 379 -4.08 -31.28 72.15
C GLU A 379 -4.32 -32.79 72.17
N ILE A 380 -4.39 -33.45 71.01
CA ILE A 380 -4.49 -34.93 70.92
C ILE A 380 -3.23 -35.59 71.50
N ALA A 381 -2.04 -35.05 71.21
CA ALA A 381 -0.80 -35.59 71.76
C ALA A 381 -0.75 -35.49 73.30
N THR A 382 -1.21 -34.38 73.87
CA THR A 382 -1.31 -34.24 75.33
C THR A 382 -2.37 -35.18 75.91
N TYR A 383 -3.54 -35.31 75.28
CA TYR A 383 -4.56 -36.27 75.69
C TYR A 383 -4.06 -37.72 75.65
N ARG A 384 -3.29 -38.11 74.61
CA ARG A 384 -2.65 -39.44 74.54
C ARG A 384 -1.66 -39.67 75.67
N SER A 385 -0.80 -38.69 75.95
CA SER A 385 0.17 -38.78 77.05
C SER A 385 -0.50 -38.90 78.43
N LEU A 386 -1.61 -38.19 78.65
CA LEU A 386 -2.42 -38.30 79.87
C LEU A 386 -3.04 -39.70 80.01
N LEU A 387 -3.59 -40.26 78.93
CA LEU A 387 -4.14 -41.63 78.92
C LEU A 387 -3.05 -42.66 79.21
N GLU A 388 -1.90 -42.59 78.53
CA GLU A 388 -0.77 -43.49 78.78
C GLU A 388 -0.24 -43.40 80.22
N GLY A 389 -0.21 -42.19 80.81
CA GLY A 389 0.15 -41.99 82.21
C GLY A 389 -0.87 -42.58 83.19
N GLN A 390 -2.15 -42.54 82.85
CA GLN A 390 -3.22 -43.14 83.66
C GLN A 390 -3.23 -44.67 83.54
N ASP A 391 -3.00 -45.22 82.35
CA ASP A 391 -2.85 -46.67 82.12
C ASP A 391 -1.60 -47.23 82.82
N ALA A 392 -0.50 -46.48 82.84
CA ALA A 392 0.68 -46.81 83.65
C ALA A 392 0.40 -46.76 85.16
N HIS A 393 -0.50 -45.89 85.61
CA HIS A 393 -0.92 -45.84 87.02
C HIS A 393 -1.85 -47.01 87.37
N TYR A 394 -2.77 -47.39 86.49
CA TYR A 394 -3.68 -48.53 86.68
C TYR A 394 -2.96 -49.89 86.63
N ASN A 395 -1.98 -50.07 85.74
CA ASN A 395 -1.17 -51.30 85.68
C ASN A 395 -0.19 -51.48 86.85
N ASN A 396 0.02 -50.45 87.68
CA ASN A 396 0.88 -50.48 88.87
C ASN A 396 0.09 -50.58 90.21
N LEU A 397 -1.23 -50.79 90.17
CA LEU A 397 -2.02 -51.09 91.37
C LEU A 397 -1.96 -52.60 91.69
N PRO A 398 -1.67 -53.01 92.94
CA PRO A 398 -1.70 -54.42 93.32
C PRO A 398 -3.15 -54.93 93.29
N GLY A 399 -3.39 -56.03 92.56
CA GLY A 399 -4.70 -56.69 92.52
C GLY A 399 -5.19 -57.08 93.91
N PRO A 400 -6.52 -57.13 94.13
CA PRO A 400 -7.09 -57.39 95.45
C PRO A 400 -6.74 -58.81 95.88
N LYS A 401 -6.19 -58.96 97.09
CA LYS A 401 -6.10 -60.25 97.78
C LYS A 401 -7.52 -60.76 98.01
N ALA A 402 -7.92 -61.77 97.24
CA ALA A 402 -9.06 -62.61 97.58
C ALA A 402 -8.72 -63.45 98.82
N VAL A 403 -9.70 -63.56 99.72
CA VAL A 403 -9.69 -64.40 100.94
C VAL A 403 -9.45 -65.87 100.59
#